data_AF-A0A973RMU5-F1
#
_entry.id   AF-A0A973RMU5-F1
#
_cell.length_a   1.000
_cell.length_b   1.000
_cell.length_c   1.000
_cell.angle_alpha   90.00
_cell.angle_beta   90.00
_cell.angle_gamma   90.00
#
_symmetry.space_group_name_H-M   'P 1'
#
loop_
_entity.id
_entity.type
_entity.pdbx_description
1 polymer ?
#
loop_
_entity_poly.entity_id
_entity_poly.type
_entity_poly.pdbx_seq_one_letter_code
_entity_poly.pdbx_strand_id
1 'polypeptide(L)'
;MRITTAPHAIEARAAFGGYSAFPRRVAPLLAMRLTVMREYAANRNHVAVWADTAKQVHEAIVAVCFAEVARRRRYRRFASRVALDAIVAYEKAYVVTLSRDEAGHYHPEPGTEYPFAVSDIGRAAADLLGDEWFADSGSWGVRGYLQADGESGGYTLAVSDSGVLYVETLPEARRTDVADVWSSDRLGNIAARVADTIRELRKGD
;
A
#
# COMPACT_ATOMS: atom_id res chain seq x y z
N MET A 1 -16.00 -23.07 -0.95
CA MET A 1 -16.01 -21.61 -0.74
C MET A 1 -15.15 -21.30 0.48
N ARG A 2 -13.86 -20.98 0.29
CA ARG A 2 -13.01 -20.52 1.40
C ARG A 2 -13.23 -19.02 1.52
N ILE A 3 -13.92 -18.59 2.56
CA ILE A 3 -14.01 -17.18 2.90
C ILE A 3 -12.57 -16.72 3.18
N THR A 4 -12.01 -15.89 2.30
CA THR A 4 -10.68 -15.28 2.46
C THR A 4 -10.75 -14.15 3.47
N THR A 5 -11.07 -14.51 4.71
CA THR A 5 -11.10 -13.58 5.84
C THR A 5 -9.69 -13.31 6.35
N ALA A 6 -9.34 -12.04 6.50
CA ALA A 6 -8.06 -11.62 7.08
C ALA A 6 -7.90 -12.25 8.48
N PRO A 7 -6.79 -12.97 8.78
CA PRO A 7 -6.61 -13.65 10.08
C PRO A 7 -6.82 -12.72 11.28
N HIS A 8 -6.31 -11.49 11.19
CA HIS A 8 -6.46 -10.45 12.22
C HIS A 8 -7.93 -10.05 12.45
N ALA A 9 -8.74 -10.00 11.40
CA ALA A 9 -10.16 -9.65 11.49
C ALA A 9 -11.00 -10.77 12.12
N ILE A 10 -10.66 -12.04 11.87
CA ILE A 10 -11.31 -13.20 12.50
C ILE A 10 -11.14 -13.13 14.03
N GLU A 11 -9.90 -12.92 14.48
CA GLU A 11 -9.59 -12.83 15.90
C GLU A 11 -10.26 -11.61 16.56
N ALA A 12 -10.29 -10.47 15.86
CA ALA A 12 -10.98 -9.28 16.33
C ALA A 12 -12.50 -9.46 16.40
N ARG A 13 -13.13 -10.16 15.44
CA ARG A 13 -14.57 -10.51 15.51
C ARG A 13 -14.87 -11.41 16.71
N ALA A 14 -14.03 -12.41 16.97
CA ALA A 14 -14.19 -13.27 18.13
C ALA A 14 -14.09 -12.46 19.45
N ALA A 15 -13.09 -11.60 19.55
CA ALA A 15 -12.94 -10.68 20.68
C ALA A 15 -14.13 -9.70 20.80
N PHE A 16 -14.66 -9.21 19.68
CA PHE A 16 -15.82 -8.33 19.64
C PHE A 16 -17.11 -9.03 20.12
N GLY A 17 -17.33 -10.28 19.74
CA GLY A 17 -18.43 -11.09 20.27
C GLY A 17 -18.35 -11.22 21.79
N GLY A 18 -17.16 -11.50 22.32
CA GLY A 18 -16.89 -11.51 23.76
C GLY A 18 -17.09 -10.14 24.42
N TYR A 19 -16.67 -9.06 23.77
CA TYR A 19 -16.86 -7.68 24.24
C TYR A 19 -18.34 -7.29 24.30
N SER A 20 -19.13 -7.72 23.33
CA SER A 20 -20.58 -7.44 23.31
C SER A 20 -21.31 -8.08 24.50
N ALA A 21 -20.89 -9.28 24.91
CA ALA A 21 -21.44 -9.99 26.07
C ALA A 21 -20.85 -9.52 27.41
N PHE A 22 -19.53 -9.32 27.47
CA PHE A 22 -18.79 -9.00 28.69
C PHE A 22 -17.80 -7.83 28.48
N PRO A 23 -18.30 -6.59 28.25
CA PRO A 23 -17.46 -5.48 27.78
C PRO A 23 -16.25 -5.18 28.65
N ARG A 24 -16.39 -5.29 29.98
CA ARG A 24 -15.30 -4.97 30.91
C ARG A 24 -14.20 -6.02 30.93
N ARG A 25 -14.56 -7.30 30.84
CA ARG A 25 -13.57 -8.39 30.92
C ARG A 25 -12.78 -8.52 29.62
N VAL A 26 -13.43 -8.18 28.50
CA VAL A 26 -12.89 -8.42 27.16
C VAL A 26 -12.34 -7.13 26.52
N ALA A 27 -12.56 -5.94 27.11
CA ALA A 27 -12.02 -4.67 26.60
C ALA A 27 -10.51 -4.73 26.29
N PRO A 28 -9.63 -5.24 27.18
CA PRO A 28 -8.20 -5.31 26.89
C PRO A 28 -7.88 -6.25 25.71
N LEU A 29 -8.59 -7.37 25.61
CA LEU A 29 -8.42 -8.34 24.52
C LEU A 29 -8.86 -7.74 23.18
N LEU A 30 -10.00 -7.06 23.14
CA LEU A 30 -10.47 -6.40 21.93
C LEU A 30 -9.52 -5.27 21.52
N ALA A 31 -9.06 -4.44 22.46
CA ALA A 31 -8.09 -3.39 22.18
C ALA A 31 -6.78 -3.96 21.61
N MET A 32 -6.27 -5.06 22.17
CA MET A 32 -5.08 -5.74 21.66
C MET A 32 -5.26 -6.23 20.21
N ARG A 33 -6.38 -6.87 19.88
CA ARG A 33 -6.65 -7.35 18.50
C ARG A 33 -6.81 -6.20 17.51
N LEU A 34 -7.46 -5.11 17.92
CA LEU A 34 -7.54 -3.90 17.11
C LEU A 34 -6.17 -3.25 16.91
N THR A 35 -5.26 -3.28 17.89
CA THR A 35 -3.88 -2.80 17.71
C THR A 35 -3.14 -3.56 16.62
N VAL A 36 -3.25 -4.90 16.59
CA VAL A 36 -2.63 -5.71 15.53
C VAL A 36 -3.20 -5.35 14.15
N MET A 37 -4.51 -5.16 14.03
CA MET A 37 -5.13 -4.67 12.79
C MET A 37 -4.62 -3.29 12.40
N ARG A 38 -4.47 -2.37 13.36
CA ARG A 38 -3.94 -1.03 13.11
C ARG A 38 -2.52 -1.09 12.57
N GLU A 39 -1.64 -1.89 13.17
CA GLU A 39 -0.26 -2.06 12.71
C GLU A 39 -0.21 -2.61 11.29
N TYR A 40 -1.03 -3.63 11.00
CA TYR A 40 -1.14 -4.17 9.65
C TYR A 40 -1.57 -3.12 8.61
N ALA A 41 -2.59 -2.31 8.94
CA ALA A 41 -3.09 -1.24 8.09
C ALA A 41 -2.08 -0.10 7.95
N ALA A 42 -1.43 0.30 9.05
CA ALA A 42 -0.44 1.39 9.09
C ALA A 42 0.76 1.11 8.16
N ASN A 43 1.23 -0.14 8.14
CA ASN A 43 2.29 -0.57 7.22
C ASN A 43 1.88 -0.50 5.73
N ARG A 44 0.59 -0.27 5.44
CA ARG A 44 0.01 -0.17 4.10
C ARG A 44 -0.67 1.18 3.83
N ASN A 45 -0.43 2.19 4.67
CA ASN A 45 -1.05 3.52 4.55
C ASN A 45 -0.73 4.26 3.24
N HIS A 46 0.19 3.74 2.42
CA HIS A 46 0.42 4.24 1.07
C HIS A 46 -0.78 3.99 0.14
N VAL A 47 -1.64 3.02 0.44
CA VAL A 47 -2.93 2.85 -0.24
C VAL A 47 -4.00 3.60 0.55
N ALA A 48 -4.74 4.50 -0.10
CA ALA A 48 -5.73 5.36 0.56
C ALA A 48 -6.74 4.58 1.43
N VAL A 49 -7.21 3.43 0.97
CA VAL A 49 -8.15 2.57 1.74
C VAL A 49 -7.54 2.05 3.05
N TRP A 50 -6.23 1.78 3.07
CA TRP A 50 -5.53 1.34 4.27
C TRP A 50 -5.24 2.49 5.22
N ALA A 51 -4.97 3.70 4.71
CA ALA A 51 -4.83 4.91 5.54
C ALA A 51 -6.11 5.23 6.31
N ASP A 52 -7.26 5.21 5.63
CA ASP A 52 -8.57 5.46 6.25
C ASP A 52 -8.91 4.35 7.24
N THR A 53 -8.61 3.10 6.90
CA THR A 53 -8.82 1.95 7.79
C THR A 53 -7.96 2.05 9.04
N ALA A 54 -6.67 2.39 8.93
CA ALA A 54 -5.78 2.54 10.09
C ALA A 54 -6.29 3.62 11.05
N LYS A 55 -6.84 4.72 10.53
CA LYS A 55 -7.48 5.77 11.32
C LYS A 55 -8.74 5.25 12.03
N GLN A 56 -9.65 4.58 11.33
CA GLN A 56 -10.87 4.02 11.91
C GLN A 56 -10.57 3.00 13.01
N VAL A 57 -9.58 2.13 12.79
CA VAL A 57 -9.16 1.14 13.79
C VAL A 57 -8.51 1.83 15.01
N HIS A 58 -7.73 2.90 14.80
CA HIS A 58 -7.19 3.69 15.91
C HIS A 58 -8.30 4.35 16.75
N GLU A 59 -9.30 4.95 16.11
CA GLU A 59 -10.47 5.53 16.79
C GLU A 59 -11.25 4.47 17.60
N ALA A 60 -11.38 3.26 17.07
CA ALA A 60 -11.98 2.13 17.78
C ALA A 60 -11.19 1.73 19.04
N ILE A 61 -9.86 1.65 18.98
CA ILE A 61 -9.00 1.36 20.14
C ILE A 61 -9.24 2.40 21.24
N VAL A 62 -9.20 3.69 20.87
CA VAL A 62 -9.43 4.80 21.81
C VAL A 62 -10.81 4.70 22.45
N ALA A 63 -11.85 4.41 21.67
CA ALA A 63 -13.22 4.29 22.17
C ALA A 63 -13.38 3.11 23.15
N VAL A 64 -12.78 1.95 22.86
CA VAL A 64 -12.81 0.77 23.72
C VAL A 64 -12.10 1.04 25.06
N CYS A 65 -10.87 1.58 25.02
CA CYS A 65 -10.10 1.94 26.21
C CYS A 65 -10.82 3.01 27.05
N PHE A 66 -11.37 4.04 26.40
CA PHE A 66 -12.12 5.08 27.10
C PHE A 66 -13.39 4.53 27.77
N ALA A 67 -14.14 3.66 27.09
CA ALA A 67 -15.35 3.06 27.63
C ALA A 67 -15.07 2.15 28.86
N GLU A 68 -13.90 1.53 28.90
CA GLU A 68 -13.40 0.77 30.04
C GLU A 68 -13.20 1.66 31.28
N VAL A 69 -12.50 2.79 31.11
CA VAL A 69 -12.21 3.75 32.19
C VAL A 69 -13.48 4.50 32.64
N ALA A 70 -14.25 5.04 31.70
CA ALA A 70 -15.41 5.87 31.99
C ALA A 70 -16.56 5.07 32.63
N ARG A 71 -16.58 3.74 32.44
CA ARG A 71 -17.53 2.78 33.04
C ARG A 71 -19.02 3.06 32.77
N ARG A 72 -19.39 4.02 31.92
CA ARG A 72 -20.80 4.33 31.58
C ARG A 72 -21.33 3.51 30.40
N ARG A 73 -22.60 3.09 30.49
CA ARG A 73 -23.27 2.28 29.46
C ARG A 73 -23.29 2.93 28.08
N ARG A 74 -23.46 4.25 27.99
CA ARG A 74 -23.47 4.99 26.73
C ARG A 74 -22.16 4.87 25.95
N TYR A 75 -21.02 4.96 26.64
CA TYR A 75 -19.71 4.88 26.01
C TYR A 75 -19.39 3.47 25.53
N ARG A 76 -19.89 2.43 26.22
CA ARG A 76 -19.76 1.04 25.75
C ARG A 76 -20.53 0.77 24.47
N ARG A 77 -21.76 1.32 24.35
CA ARG A 77 -22.54 1.20 23.10
C ARG A 77 -21.84 1.90 21.95
N PHE A 78 -21.32 3.10 22.19
CA PHE A 78 -20.52 3.84 21.22
C PHE A 78 -19.28 3.05 20.80
N ALA A 79 -18.47 2.58 21.77
CA ALA A 79 -17.28 1.77 21.50
C ALA A 79 -17.60 0.48 20.76
N SER A 80 -18.71 -0.19 21.08
CA SER A 80 -19.14 -1.40 20.36
C SER A 80 -19.43 -1.09 18.89
N ARG A 81 -20.13 0.01 18.61
CA ARG A 81 -20.44 0.41 17.24
C ARG A 81 -19.16 0.74 16.46
N VAL A 82 -18.31 1.60 17.00
CA VAL A 82 -17.06 2.02 16.33
C VAL A 82 -16.12 0.83 16.12
N ALA A 83 -16.03 -0.09 17.07
CA ALA A 83 -15.22 -1.30 16.92
C ALA A 83 -15.73 -2.22 15.79
N LEU A 84 -17.05 -2.44 15.70
CA LEU A 84 -17.61 -3.24 14.61
C LEU A 84 -17.41 -2.58 13.25
N ASP A 85 -17.68 -1.27 13.16
CA ASP A 85 -17.50 -0.49 11.93
C ASP A 85 -16.04 -0.56 11.46
N ALA A 86 -15.07 -0.44 12.37
CA ALA A 86 -13.64 -0.55 12.06
C ALA A 86 -13.23 -1.97 11.62
N ILE A 87 -13.78 -3.02 12.23
CA ILE A 87 -13.55 -4.41 11.81
C ILE A 87 -14.05 -4.63 10.38
N VAL A 88 -15.24 -4.15 10.06
CA VAL A 88 -15.83 -4.27 8.72
C VAL A 88 -15.05 -3.47 7.69
N ALA A 89 -14.61 -2.25 8.03
CA ALA A 89 -13.77 -1.44 7.14
C ALA A 89 -12.45 -2.15 6.81
N TYR A 90 -11.81 -2.75 7.81
CA TYR A 90 -10.59 -3.53 7.62
C TYR A 90 -10.81 -4.76 6.73
N GLU A 91 -11.92 -5.50 6.92
CA GLU A 91 -12.26 -6.64 6.06
C GLU A 91 -12.45 -6.21 4.60
N LYS A 92 -13.13 -5.08 4.37
CA LYS A 92 -13.30 -4.52 3.02
C LYS A 92 -11.98 -4.09 2.40
N ALA A 93 -11.14 -3.38 3.16
CA ALA A 93 -9.81 -2.97 2.70
C ALA A 93 -8.96 -4.20 2.33
N TYR A 94 -9.06 -5.27 3.12
CA TYR A 94 -8.38 -6.52 2.84
C TYR A 94 -8.85 -7.15 1.53
N VAL A 95 -10.16 -7.28 1.33
CA VAL A 95 -10.72 -7.88 0.10
C VAL A 95 -10.35 -7.07 -1.15
N VAL A 96 -10.45 -5.74 -1.11
CA VAL A 96 -10.11 -4.87 -2.24
C VAL A 96 -8.61 -4.92 -2.58
N THR A 97 -7.78 -5.34 -1.64
CA THR A 97 -6.32 -5.46 -1.85
C THR A 97 -5.83 -6.90 -1.97
N LEU A 98 -6.73 -7.89 -1.99
CA LEU A 98 -6.37 -9.27 -2.31
C LEU A 98 -6.04 -9.38 -3.79
N SER A 99 -4.92 -10.02 -4.11
CA SER A 99 -4.52 -10.32 -5.50
C SER A 99 -5.51 -11.23 -6.23
N ARG A 100 -6.48 -11.84 -5.53
CA ARG A 100 -7.55 -12.66 -6.13
C ARG A 100 -8.90 -12.49 -5.41
N ASP A 101 -10.00 -12.48 -6.16
CA ASP A 101 -11.38 -12.48 -5.63
C ASP A 101 -11.84 -13.87 -5.14
N GLU A 102 -13.10 -13.93 -4.67
CA GLU A 102 -13.76 -15.17 -4.24
C GLU A 102 -13.96 -16.20 -5.36
N ALA A 103 -13.96 -15.77 -6.63
CA ALA A 103 -14.04 -16.63 -7.82
C ALA A 103 -12.65 -17.12 -8.29
N GLY A 104 -11.57 -16.61 -7.70
CA GLY A 104 -10.19 -16.95 -8.03
C GLY A 104 -9.58 -16.13 -9.17
N HIS A 105 -10.29 -15.11 -9.67
CA HIS A 105 -9.78 -14.15 -10.63
C HIS A 105 -8.84 -13.17 -9.95
N TYR A 106 -7.85 -12.66 -10.67
CA TYR A 106 -6.97 -11.62 -10.13
C TYR A 106 -7.76 -10.35 -9.84
N HIS A 107 -7.48 -9.72 -8.70
CA HIS A 107 -8.06 -8.43 -8.35
C HIS A 107 -6.97 -7.42 -7.90
N PRO A 108 -6.91 -6.23 -8.53
CA PRO A 108 -7.66 -5.86 -9.74
C PRO A 108 -7.26 -6.76 -10.95
N GLU A 109 -8.01 -6.70 -12.05
CA GLU A 109 -7.78 -7.55 -13.23
C GLU A 109 -6.32 -7.41 -13.72
N PRO A 110 -5.65 -8.48 -14.19
CA PRO A 110 -4.26 -8.38 -14.62
C PRO A 110 -4.08 -7.31 -15.69
N GLY A 111 -3.12 -6.41 -15.47
CA GLY A 111 -2.89 -5.25 -16.32
C GLY A 111 -3.70 -4.01 -15.92
N THR A 112 -4.45 -4.06 -14.83
CA THR A 112 -5.21 -2.91 -14.27
C THR A 112 -4.75 -2.51 -12.88
N GLU A 113 -3.82 -3.25 -12.28
CA GLU A 113 -3.19 -2.95 -10.99
C GLU A 113 -2.45 -1.60 -11.00
N TYR A 114 -1.91 -1.25 -12.16
CA TYR A 114 -1.12 -0.04 -12.37
C TYR A 114 -1.68 0.72 -13.57
N PRO A 115 -2.00 2.02 -13.44
CA PRO A 115 -2.59 2.80 -14.53
C PRO A 115 -1.62 3.03 -15.71
N PHE A 116 -0.32 2.79 -15.52
CA PHE A 116 0.72 2.97 -16.53
C PHE A 116 1.68 1.79 -16.53
N ALA A 117 2.13 1.36 -17.70
CA ALA A 117 3.22 0.39 -17.80
C ALA A 117 4.53 1.03 -17.35
N VAL A 118 5.46 0.21 -16.84
CA VAL A 118 6.81 0.68 -16.43
C VAL A 118 7.56 1.28 -17.62
N SER A 119 7.36 0.73 -18.82
CA SER A 119 7.89 1.25 -20.08
C SER A 119 7.33 2.63 -20.46
N ASP A 120 6.04 2.89 -20.21
CA ASP A 120 5.42 4.20 -20.46
C ASP A 120 5.97 5.26 -19.51
N ILE A 121 6.19 4.89 -18.24
CA ILE A 121 6.87 5.75 -17.26
C ILE A 121 8.29 6.07 -17.74
N GLY A 122 9.04 5.06 -18.19
CA GLY A 122 10.39 5.26 -18.73
C GLY A 122 10.42 6.19 -19.94
N ARG A 123 9.48 6.04 -20.88
CA ARG A 123 9.37 6.93 -22.05
C ARG A 123 9.06 8.37 -21.66
N ALA A 124 8.06 8.57 -20.80
CA ALA A 124 7.72 9.90 -20.30
C ALA A 124 8.87 10.55 -19.50
N ALA A 125 9.68 9.75 -18.80
CA ALA A 125 10.85 10.25 -18.10
C ALA A 125 11.99 10.63 -19.06
N ALA A 126 12.22 9.87 -20.13
CA ALA A 126 13.17 10.22 -21.18
C ALA A 126 12.82 11.57 -21.83
N ASP A 127 11.54 11.79 -22.17
CA ASP A 127 11.06 13.07 -22.71
C ASP A 127 11.37 14.27 -21.78
N LEU A 128 11.38 14.04 -20.46
CA LEU A 128 11.71 15.07 -19.46
C LEU A 128 13.21 15.24 -19.26
N LEU A 129 14.02 14.21 -19.52
CA LEU A 129 15.46 14.23 -19.36
C LEU A 129 16.15 15.02 -20.49
N GLY A 130 15.66 14.90 -21.72
CA GLY A 130 16.13 15.67 -22.88
C GLY A 130 16.13 14.85 -24.17
N ASP A 131 16.33 15.53 -25.30
CA ASP A 131 16.31 14.91 -26.63
C ASP A 131 17.44 13.88 -26.84
N GLU A 132 18.49 13.92 -26.02
CA GLU A 132 19.59 12.95 -26.02
C GLU A 132 19.25 11.63 -25.34
N TRP A 133 18.08 11.52 -24.71
CA TRP A 133 17.66 10.33 -23.99
C TRP A 133 16.70 9.47 -24.80
N PHE A 134 16.88 8.17 -24.70
CA PHE A 134 15.98 7.19 -25.30
C PHE A 134 15.52 6.17 -24.27
N ALA A 135 14.29 5.69 -24.48
CA ALA A 135 13.66 4.67 -23.65
C ALA A 135 13.27 3.44 -24.48
N ASP A 136 13.68 2.26 -24.02
CA ASP A 136 13.20 0.97 -24.51
C ASP A 136 12.23 0.36 -23.47
N SER A 137 11.21 -0.32 -23.97
CA SER A 137 10.27 -1.13 -23.18
C SER A 137 10.89 -2.32 -22.46
N GLY A 138 12.12 -2.70 -22.78
CA GLY A 138 12.81 -3.82 -22.15
C GLY A 138 12.00 -5.13 -22.18
N SER A 139 12.27 -6.05 -21.26
CA SER A 139 11.61 -7.36 -21.23
C SER A 139 10.10 -7.24 -21.01
N TRP A 140 9.33 -7.48 -22.08
CA TRP A 140 7.87 -7.61 -22.06
C TRP A 140 7.13 -6.39 -21.49
N GLY A 141 7.74 -5.20 -21.52
CA GLY A 141 7.13 -3.97 -20.99
C GLY A 141 7.04 -3.88 -19.46
N VAL A 142 7.53 -4.89 -18.74
CA VAL A 142 7.58 -4.94 -17.27
C VAL A 142 8.73 -4.08 -16.72
N ARG A 143 9.65 -3.69 -17.61
CA ARG A 143 10.76 -2.78 -17.32
C ARG A 143 10.69 -1.56 -18.24
N GLY A 144 11.48 -0.55 -17.91
CA GLY A 144 11.84 0.52 -18.84
C GLY A 144 13.36 0.65 -18.83
N TYR A 145 14.02 0.71 -19.97
CA TYR A 145 15.45 0.97 -20.03
C TYR A 145 15.66 2.38 -20.57
N LEU A 146 16.36 3.23 -19.83
CA LEU A 146 16.72 4.58 -20.23
C LEU A 146 18.23 4.69 -20.41
N GLN A 147 18.64 5.34 -21.48
CA GLN A 147 20.06 5.58 -21.77
C GLN A 147 20.21 6.92 -22.50
N ALA A 148 21.28 7.64 -22.17
CA ALA A 148 21.67 8.85 -22.87
C ALA A 148 22.57 8.50 -24.06
N ASP A 149 22.48 9.28 -25.14
CA ASP A 149 23.28 9.06 -26.34
C ASP A 149 24.78 9.13 -26.05
N GLY A 150 25.52 8.15 -26.58
CA GLY A 150 26.96 8.01 -26.37
C GLY A 150 27.40 7.41 -25.03
N GLU A 151 26.50 7.10 -24.10
CA GLU A 151 26.85 6.42 -22.85
C GLU A 151 26.79 4.90 -23.00
N SER A 152 27.73 4.16 -22.38
CA SER A 152 27.72 2.69 -22.37
C SER A 152 26.87 2.11 -21.23
N GLY A 153 26.59 2.91 -20.21
CA GLY A 153 25.72 2.60 -19.08
C GLY A 153 24.31 3.14 -19.29
N GLY A 154 23.38 2.68 -18.46
CA GLY A 154 22.00 3.15 -18.50
C GLY A 154 21.24 2.80 -17.24
N TYR A 155 19.95 3.04 -17.26
CA TYR A 155 19.08 2.95 -16.09
C TYR A 155 17.91 2.03 -16.39
N THR A 156 17.77 0.97 -15.61
CA THR A 156 16.61 0.09 -15.69
C THR A 156 15.58 0.49 -14.65
N LEU A 157 14.40 0.85 -15.09
CA LEU A 157 13.20 1.02 -14.30
C LEU A 157 12.50 -0.32 -14.08
N ALA A 158 12.14 -0.61 -12.83
CA ALA A 158 11.37 -1.80 -12.46
C ALA A 158 10.63 -1.59 -11.13
N VAL A 159 9.73 -2.53 -10.82
CA VAL A 159 8.99 -2.57 -9.56
C VAL A 159 9.44 -3.81 -8.77
N SER A 160 9.68 -3.66 -7.48
CA SER A 160 10.06 -4.79 -6.62
C SER A 160 8.88 -5.63 -6.16
N ASP A 161 9.18 -6.77 -5.55
CA ASP A 161 8.19 -7.66 -4.93
C ASP A 161 7.31 -6.96 -3.86
N SER A 162 7.82 -5.87 -3.27
CA SER A 162 7.10 -5.00 -2.35
C SER A 162 6.23 -3.92 -3.03
N GLY A 163 6.20 -3.85 -4.35
CA GLY A 163 5.46 -2.86 -5.12
C GLY A 163 6.13 -1.49 -5.23
N VAL A 164 7.43 -1.38 -4.91
CA VAL A 164 8.18 -0.11 -4.93
C VAL A 164 8.85 0.07 -6.28
N LEU A 165 8.64 1.24 -6.90
CA LEU A 165 9.32 1.65 -8.13
C LEU A 165 10.79 1.97 -7.81
N TYR A 166 11.71 1.44 -8.61
CA TYR A 166 13.14 1.69 -8.43
C TYR A 166 13.85 1.88 -9.79
N VAL A 167 14.99 2.54 -9.71
CA VAL A 167 15.96 2.70 -10.80
C VAL A 167 17.20 1.88 -10.46
N GLU A 168 17.63 1.05 -11.39
CA GLU A 168 18.87 0.27 -11.32
C GLU A 168 19.89 0.85 -12.30
N THR A 169 21.02 1.33 -11.79
CA THR A 169 22.14 1.81 -12.61
C THR A 169 22.93 0.63 -13.14
N LEU A 170 23.15 0.60 -14.46
CA LEU A 170 23.98 -0.39 -15.14
C LEU A 170 25.30 0.25 -15.59
N PRO A 171 26.42 -0.49 -15.52
CA PRO A 171 26.54 -1.93 -15.24
C PRO A 171 26.60 -2.34 -13.76
N GLU A 172 26.65 -1.40 -12.82
CA GLU A 172 26.90 -1.66 -11.40
C GLU A 172 25.78 -2.45 -10.70
N ALA A 173 24.61 -2.56 -11.34
CA ALA A 173 23.37 -3.11 -10.79
C ALA A 173 22.99 -2.44 -9.46
N ARG A 174 23.31 -1.14 -9.33
CA ARG A 174 23.02 -0.37 -8.12
C ARG A 174 21.57 0.06 -8.15
N ARG A 175 20.77 -0.49 -7.24
CA ARG A 175 19.37 -0.13 -7.07
C ARG A 175 19.18 1.10 -6.17
N THR A 176 18.33 2.01 -6.64
CA THR A 176 17.86 3.19 -5.92
C THR A 176 16.35 3.27 -6.01
N ASP A 177 15.66 3.20 -4.88
CA ASP A 177 14.20 3.32 -4.85
C ASP A 177 13.77 4.76 -5.20
N VAL A 178 12.72 4.90 -6.01
CA VAL A 178 12.15 6.20 -6.37
C VAL A 178 11.22 6.64 -5.23
N ALA A 179 11.75 7.49 -4.35
CA ALA A 179 11.00 8.00 -3.21
C ALA A 179 9.88 8.97 -3.63
N ASP A 180 8.84 9.07 -2.80
CA ASP A 180 7.72 10.01 -2.95
C ASP A 180 6.89 9.81 -4.22
N VAL A 181 6.74 8.56 -4.66
CA VAL A 181 5.92 8.17 -5.81
C VAL A 181 5.00 7.03 -5.44
N TRP A 182 3.75 7.11 -5.90
CA TRP A 182 2.72 6.10 -5.70
C TRP A 182 2.10 5.66 -7.03
N SER A 183 1.59 4.43 -7.08
CA SER A 183 0.90 3.89 -8.26
C SER A 183 -0.37 4.68 -8.64
N SER A 184 -0.93 5.45 -7.70
CA SER A 184 -2.08 6.34 -7.94
C SER A 184 -1.71 7.70 -8.52
N ASP A 185 -0.42 8.04 -8.61
CA ASP A 185 0.00 9.33 -9.12
C ASP A 185 -0.21 9.44 -10.63
N ARG A 186 -0.28 10.68 -11.13
CA ARG A 186 -0.34 10.92 -12.58
C ARG A 186 1.01 10.56 -13.21
N LEU A 187 0.98 10.02 -14.43
CA LEU A 187 2.18 9.65 -15.20
C LEU A 187 3.26 10.73 -15.19
N GLY A 188 2.89 12.00 -15.40
CA GLY A 188 3.85 13.11 -15.40
C GLY A 188 4.57 13.32 -14.06
N ASN A 189 3.90 13.07 -12.92
CA ASN A 189 4.51 13.19 -11.60
C ASN A 189 5.51 12.06 -11.36
N ILE A 190 5.11 10.83 -11.70
CA ILE A 190 5.95 9.63 -11.61
C ILE A 190 7.20 9.82 -12.49
N ALA A 191 7.00 10.21 -13.74
CA ALA A 191 8.05 10.43 -14.73
C ALA A 191 9.03 11.54 -14.31
N ALA A 192 8.53 12.66 -13.78
CA ALA A 192 9.36 13.74 -13.28
C ALA A 192 10.26 13.27 -12.13
N ARG A 193 9.71 12.50 -11.19
CA ARG A 193 10.49 11.99 -10.06
C ARG A 193 11.54 10.98 -10.50
N VAL A 194 11.22 10.11 -11.45
CA VAL A 194 12.21 9.23 -12.10
C VAL A 194 13.34 10.03 -12.75
N ALA A 195 13.01 11.05 -13.54
CA ALA A 195 14.00 11.90 -14.20
C ALA A 195 14.91 12.60 -13.18
N ASP A 196 14.33 13.10 -12.08
CA ASP A 196 15.10 13.72 -11.00
C ASP A 196 16.03 12.71 -10.29
N THR A 197 15.56 11.49 -10.01
CA THR A 197 16.40 10.42 -9.46
C THR A 197 17.57 10.09 -10.40
N ILE A 198 17.34 9.99 -11.71
CA ILE A 198 18.41 9.75 -12.69
C ILE A 198 19.43 10.91 -12.71
N ARG A 199 18.96 12.17 -12.66
CA ARG A 199 19.84 13.35 -12.57
C ARG A 199 20.68 13.36 -11.30
N GLU A 200 20.11 12.94 -10.18
CA GLU A 200 20.82 12.82 -8.91
C GLU A 200 21.89 11.73 -8.98
N LEU A 201 21.58 10.57 -9.58
CA LEU A 201 22.53 9.48 -9.78
C LEU A 201 23.70 9.91 -10.67
N ARG A 202 23.44 10.59 -11.80
CA ARG A 202 24.49 11.10 -12.71
C ARG A 202 25.43 12.13 -12.08
N LYS A 203 25.00 12.85 -11.05
CA LYS A 203 25.86 13.83 -10.34
C LYS A 203 26.78 13.15 -9.32
N GLY A 204 26.49 11.92 -8.95
CA GLY A 204 27.24 11.14 -7.96
C GLY A 204 28.31 10.23 -8.56
N ASP A 205 28.32 10.07 -9.89
CA ASP A 205 29.37 9.41 -10.68
C ASP A 205 30.45 10.42 -11.11
#